data_AF-A0A7Y4WMD4-F1
#
_entry.id   AF-A0A7Y4WMD4-F1
#
_cell.length_a   1.000
_cell.length_b   1.000
_cell.length_c   1.000
_cell.angle_alpha   90.00
_cell.angle_beta   90.00
_cell.angle_gamma   90.00
#
_symmetry.space_group_name_H-M   'P 1'
#
loop_
_entity.id
_entity.type
_entity.pdbx_description
1 polymer ?
#
loop_
_entity_poly.entity_id
_entity_poly.type
_entity_poly.pdbx_seq_one_letter_code
_entity_poly.pdbx_strand_id
1 'polypeptide(L)'
;RIEARGNVVLASPQGQATGGTALYDISQRKVTMGGKVVLAQGPNILRGSSLVINLANGKAELTGAGAGGRVEGVFVPAKTPKINTPIPGTGTPPAPQN
;
A
#
# COMPACT_ATOMS: atom_id res chain seq x y z
N ARG A 1 -4.74 -18.09 -21.26
CA ARG A 1 -5.27 -16.78 -20.82
C ARG A 1 -6.47 -17.02 -19.92
N ILE A 2 -6.62 -16.26 -18.86
CA ILE A 2 -7.74 -16.31 -17.93
C ILE A 2 -8.28 -14.89 -17.81
N GLU A 3 -9.59 -14.74 -17.84
CA GLU A 3 -10.24 -13.44 -17.67
C GLU A 3 -11.19 -13.48 -16.48
N ALA A 4 -11.14 -12.47 -15.63
CA ALA A 4 -11.97 -12.31 -14.46
C ALA A 4 -12.66 -10.94 -14.52
N ARG A 5 -13.96 -10.89 -14.20
CA ARG A 5 -14.79 -9.67 -14.26
C ARG A 5 -15.70 -9.58 -13.04
N GLY A 6 -16.04 -8.36 -12.63
CA GLY A 6 -16.95 -8.07 -11.51
C GLY A 6 -16.19 -7.77 -10.22
N ASN A 7 -15.79 -8.82 -9.49
CA ASN A 7 -15.08 -8.70 -8.20
C ASN A 7 -13.80 -9.53 -8.25
N VAL A 8 -12.75 -8.97 -8.83
CA VAL A 8 -11.46 -9.65 -8.89
C VAL A 8 -10.64 -9.32 -7.65
N VAL A 9 -10.21 -10.37 -6.95
CA VAL A 9 -9.28 -10.29 -5.83
C VAL A 9 -8.07 -11.15 -6.19
N LEU A 10 -6.89 -10.54 -6.23
CA LEU A 10 -5.62 -11.21 -6.42
C LEU A 10 -4.83 -11.13 -5.11
N ALA A 11 -4.62 -12.26 -4.46
CA ALA A 11 -3.75 -12.35 -3.29
C ALA A 11 -2.37 -12.85 -3.71
N SER A 12 -1.33 -12.12 -3.31
CA SER A 12 0.07 -12.51 -3.53
C SER A 12 0.85 -12.44 -2.21
N PRO A 13 2.02 -13.08 -2.10
CA PRO A 13 2.86 -12.98 -0.91
C PRO A 13 3.29 -11.54 -0.58
N GLN A 14 3.28 -10.66 -1.59
CA GLN A 14 3.71 -9.26 -1.48
C GLN A 14 2.55 -8.33 -1.14
N GLY A 15 1.30 -8.76 -1.29
CA GLY A 15 0.12 -7.93 -1.09
C GLY A 15 -1.12 -8.43 -1.83
N GLN A 16 -2.25 -7.75 -1.61
CA GLN A 16 -3.54 -8.07 -2.20
C GLN A 16 -3.97 -6.95 -3.16
N ALA A 17 -4.31 -7.30 -4.40
CA ALA A 17 -4.86 -6.36 -5.37
C ALA A 17 -6.32 -6.67 -5.64
N THR A 18 -7.16 -5.65 -5.74
CA THR A 18 -8.59 -5.77 -6.06
C THR A 18 -8.94 -4.88 -7.22
N GLY A 19 -9.85 -5.32 -8.09
CA GLY A 19 -10.26 -4.56 -9.27
C GLY A 19 -11.51 -5.13 -9.95
N GLY A 20 -12.07 -4.37 -10.88
CA GLY A 20 -13.28 -4.74 -11.61
C GLY A 20 -13.04 -5.77 -12.72
N THR A 21 -11.85 -5.79 -13.30
CA THR A 21 -11.45 -6.73 -14.34
C THR A 21 -10.00 -7.16 -14.17
N ALA A 22 -9.69 -8.40 -14.56
CA ALA A 22 -8.33 -8.88 -14.65
C ALA A 22 -8.16 -9.87 -15.78
N LEU A 23 -7.01 -9.76 -16.45
CA LEU A 23 -6.59 -10.65 -17.50
C LEU A 23 -5.25 -11.26 -17.08
N TYR A 24 -5.23 -12.57 -16.90
CA TYR A 24 -4.02 -13.32 -16.62
C TYR A 24 -3.53 -14.06 -17.86
N ASP A 25 -2.36 -13.67 -18.33
CA ASP A 25 -1.62 -14.34 -19.39
C ASP A 25 -0.64 -15.35 -18.77
N ILE A 26 -0.92 -16.64 -18.97
CA ILE A 26 -0.11 -17.76 -18.47
C ILE A 26 1.21 -17.84 -19.25
N SER A 27 1.18 -17.55 -20.55
CA SER A 27 2.35 -17.63 -21.43
C SER A 27 3.37 -16.57 -21.08
N GLN A 28 2.93 -15.35 -20.77
CA GLN A 28 3.79 -14.26 -20.32
C GLN A 28 3.95 -14.18 -18.80
N ARG A 29 3.23 -15.02 -18.03
CA ARG A 29 3.11 -14.95 -16.57
C ARG A 29 2.77 -13.54 -16.08
N LYS A 30 1.86 -12.87 -16.81
CA LYS A 30 1.54 -11.45 -16.61
C LYS A 30 0.06 -11.29 -16.25
N VAL A 31 -0.23 -10.58 -15.17
CA VAL A 31 -1.59 -10.22 -14.77
C VAL A 31 -1.81 -8.74 -15.08
N THR A 32 -2.85 -8.42 -15.83
CA THR A 32 -3.29 -7.05 -16.09
C THR A 32 -4.66 -6.85 -15.47
N MET A 33 -4.74 -6.05 -14.42
CA MET A 33 -5.99 -5.67 -13.77
C MET A 33 -6.39 -4.26 -14.19
N GLY A 34 -7.69 -4.02 -14.29
CA GLY A 34 -8.26 -2.74 -14.67
C GLY A 34 -9.59 -2.47 -14.00
N GLY A 35 -9.92 -1.18 -13.88
CA GLY A 35 -11.18 -0.72 -13.29
C GLY A 35 -11.10 -0.65 -11.77
N LYS A 36 -10.94 0.59 -11.24
CA LYS A 36 -10.85 0.90 -9.80
C LYS A 36 -9.94 -0.09 -9.06
N VAL A 37 -8.66 -0.08 -9.42
CA VAL A 37 -7.70 -1.01 -8.82
C VAL A 37 -7.24 -0.49 -7.47
N VAL A 38 -7.26 -1.36 -6.46
CA VAL A 38 -6.75 -1.07 -5.12
C VAL A 38 -5.73 -2.15 -4.74
N LEU A 39 -4.48 -1.73 -4.57
CA LEU A 39 -3.39 -2.57 -4.11
C LEU A 39 -3.15 -2.30 -2.62
N ALA A 40 -3.32 -3.32 -1.79
CA ALA A 40 -3.03 -3.31 -0.37
C ALA A 40 -1.75 -4.12 -0.11
N GLN A 41 -0.69 -3.45 0.32
CA GLN A 41 0.57 -4.06 0.72
C GLN A 41 0.80 -3.80 2.21
N GLY A 42 0.39 -4.77 3.03
CA GLY A 42 0.42 -4.64 4.50
C GLY A 42 -0.38 -3.42 4.96
N PRO A 43 0.26 -2.39 5.56
CA PRO A 43 -0.41 -1.16 6.01
C PRO A 43 -0.63 -0.12 4.88
N ASN A 44 -0.07 -0.34 3.70
CA ASN A 44 -0.10 0.63 2.60
C ASN A 44 -1.23 0.30 1.63
N ILE A 45 -2.08 1.28 1.31
CA ILE A 45 -3.15 1.12 0.31
C ILE A 45 -2.91 2.11 -0.83
N LEU A 46 -2.67 1.57 -2.02
CA LEU A 46 -2.49 2.32 -3.26
C LEU A 46 -3.70 2.13 -4.15
N ARG A 47 -4.23 3.21 -4.73
CA ARG A 47 -5.39 3.18 -5.62
C ARG A 47 -5.03 3.74 -7.00
N GLY A 48 -5.45 3.04 -8.05
CA GLY A 48 -5.16 3.40 -9.45
C GLY A 48 -6.23 2.91 -10.44
N SER A 49 -6.00 3.12 -11.74
CA SER A 49 -6.88 2.59 -12.81
C SER A 49 -6.49 1.19 -13.27
N SER A 50 -5.19 0.93 -13.33
CA SER A 50 -4.63 -0.26 -13.97
C SER A 50 -3.47 -0.78 -13.15
N LEU A 51 -3.35 -2.09 -13.01
CA LEU A 51 -2.24 -2.74 -12.34
C LEU A 51 -1.72 -3.85 -13.22
N VAL A 52 -0.41 -3.87 -13.41
CA VAL A 52 0.27 -4.87 -14.20
C VAL A 52 1.25 -5.60 -13.29
N ILE A 53 1.11 -6.92 -13.15
CA ILE A 53 2.01 -7.74 -12.35
C ILE A 53 2.69 -8.75 -13.25
N ASN A 54 4.01 -8.76 -13.21
CA ASN A 54 4.83 -9.81 -13.79
C ASN A 54 5.18 -10.83 -12.71
N LEU A 55 4.58 -12.02 -12.79
CA LEU A 55 4.81 -13.11 -11.84
C LEU A 55 6.14 -13.84 -12.08
N ALA A 56 6.80 -13.63 -13.23
CA ALA A 56 8.10 -14.24 -13.50
C ALA A 56 9.22 -13.62 -12.65
N ASN A 57 9.15 -12.30 -12.41
CA ASN A 57 10.12 -11.57 -11.60
C ASN A 57 9.52 -10.93 -10.34
N GLY A 58 8.21 -11.06 -10.13
CA GLY A 58 7.49 -10.48 -9.00
C GLY A 58 7.39 -8.96 -9.03
N LYS A 59 7.51 -8.31 -10.19
CA LYS A 59 7.33 -6.85 -10.32
C LYS A 59 5.86 -6.48 -10.50
N ALA A 60 5.38 -5.54 -9.69
CA ALA A 60 4.04 -4.97 -9.80
C ALA A 60 4.12 -3.48 -10.15
N GLU A 61 3.46 -3.07 -11.23
CA GLU A 61 3.36 -1.70 -11.72
C GLU A 61 1.91 -1.24 -11.65
N LEU A 62 1.62 -0.33 -10.73
CA LEU A 62 0.32 0.32 -10.63
C LEU A 62 0.34 1.64 -11.40
N THR A 63 -0.62 1.85 -12.29
CA THR A 63 -0.80 3.07 -13.07
C THR A 63 -2.08 3.81 -12.62
N GLY A 64 -1.97 5.11 -12.39
CA GLY A 64 -3.09 5.98 -11.99
C GLY A 64 -4.06 6.30 -13.14
N ALA A 65 -5.32 6.59 -12.79
CA ALA A 65 -6.40 6.85 -13.75
C ALA A 65 -6.40 8.31 -14.24
N GLY A 66 -6.48 8.53 -15.55
CA GLY A 66 -6.71 9.84 -16.18
C GLY A 66 -5.47 10.47 -16.83
N ALA A 67 -5.67 11.51 -17.63
CA ALA A 67 -4.65 12.28 -18.38
C ALA A 67 -3.64 13.07 -17.50
N GLY A 68 -3.38 12.57 -16.28
CA GLY A 68 -2.46 13.12 -15.29
C GLY A 68 -1.93 12.09 -14.29
N GLY A 69 -2.16 10.78 -14.50
CA GLY A 69 -1.44 9.70 -13.82
C GLY A 69 -1.47 9.72 -12.29
N ARG A 70 -2.51 10.25 -11.65
CA ARG A 70 -2.51 10.43 -10.20
C ARG A 70 -2.84 9.13 -9.49
N VAL A 71 -1.86 8.61 -8.76
CA VAL A 71 -2.02 7.49 -7.82
C VAL A 71 -2.27 8.11 -6.46
N GLU A 72 -3.40 7.77 -5.84
CA GLU A 72 -3.68 8.16 -4.46
C GLU A 72 -3.28 7.02 -3.53
N GLY A 73 -2.20 7.24 -2.79
CA GLY A 73 -1.71 6.32 -1.77
C GLY A 73 -2.05 6.85 -0.39
N VAL A 74 -2.81 6.08 0.38
CA VAL A 74 -2.94 6.34 1.82
C VAL A 74 -1.93 5.44 2.50
N PHE A 75 -0.82 6.02 2.92
CA PHE A 75 0.16 5.38 3.78
C PHE A 75 -0.31 5.59 5.21
N VAL A 76 -0.71 4.51 5.90
CA VAL A 76 -1.06 4.59 7.32
C VAL A 76 0.24 4.33 8.09
N PRO A 77 0.93 5.35 8.62
CA PRO A 77 2.00 5.10 9.58
C PRO A 77 1.38 4.38 10.77
N ALA A 78 1.93 3.23 11.14
CA ALA A 78 1.59 2.58 12.39
C ALA A 78 1.74 3.62 13.52
N LYS A 79 0.68 3.76 14.32
CA LYS A 79 0.59 4.59 15.52
C LYS A 79 1.96 4.81 16.20
N THR A 80 2.32 6.09 16.24
CA THR A 80 3.07 6.83 17.26
C THR A 80 4.23 6.12 17.99
N PRO A 81 5.46 6.67 17.90
CA PRO A 81 6.61 6.21 18.67
C PRO A 81 6.35 6.28 20.19
N LYS A 82 6.90 5.31 20.94
CA LYS A 82 7.05 5.40 22.39
C LYS A 82 7.95 6.60 22.70
N ILE A 83 7.38 7.68 23.18
CA ILE A 83 8.11 8.70 23.95
C ILE A 83 8.45 8.07 25.31
N ASN A 84 9.53 7.29 25.36
CA ASN A 84 10.30 7.20 26.59
C ASN A 84 11.04 8.53 26.71
N THR A 85 10.42 9.53 27.34
CA THR A 85 11.13 10.73 27.77
C THR A 85 11.86 10.35 29.06
N PRO A 86 13.20 10.26 29.10
CA PRO A 86 13.89 10.51 30.37
C PRO A 86 13.47 11.92 30.76
N ILE A 87 13.01 12.15 31.99
CA ILE A 87 12.84 13.49 32.53
C ILE A 87 14.23 13.90 33.04
N PRO A 88 14.99 14.77 32.37
CA PRO A 88 16.22 15.32 32.92
C PRO A 88 15.84 16.66 33.55
N GLY A 89 15.75 16.70 34.87
CA GLY A 89 15.62 17.96 35.60
C GLY A 89 14.39 18.08 36.50
N THR A 90 14.21 17.18 37.46
CA THR A 90 13.70 17.62 38.78
C THR A 90 14.89 18.20 39.56
N GLY A 91 15.41 19.34 39.08
CA GLY A 91 16.30 20.17 39.87
C GLY A 91 15.45 20.81 40.97
N THR A 92 15.46 20.21 42.14
CA THR A 92 14.86 20.74 43.36
C THR A 92 15.42 22.14 43.62
N PRO A 93 14.62 23.22 43.61
CA PRO A 93 15.06 24.47 44.20
C PRO A 93 15.13 24.27 45.73
N PRO A 94 16.28 24.46 46.39
CA PRO A 94 16.30 24.48 47.85
C PRO A 94 15.49 25.68 48.34
N ALA A 95 14.57 25.42 49.26
CA ALA A 95 13.78 26.44 49.93
C ALA A 95 14.71 27.45 50.65
N PRO A 96 14.40 28.76 50.62
CA PRO A 96 15.09 29.73 51.47
C PRO A 96 14.74 29.43 52.94
N GLN A 97 15.72 29.00 53.72
CA GLN A 97 15.61 28.98 55.18
C GLN A 97 16.26 30.27 55.72
N ASN A 98 15.37 31.14 56.24
CA ASN A 98 15.59 32.25 57.18
C ASN A 98 16.40 33.46 56.69
#